data_AF-A0A8D5TZT4-F1
#
_entry.id   AF-A0A8D5TZT4-F1
#
_cell.length_a   1.000
_cell.length_b   1.000
_cell.length_c   1.000
_cell.angle_alpha   90.00
_cell.angle_beta   90.00
_cell.angle_gamma   90.00
#
_symmetry.space_group_name_H-M   'P 1'
#
loop_
_entity.id
_entity.type
_entity.pdbx_description
1 polymer ?
#
loop_
_entity_poly.entity_id
_entity_poly.type
_entity_poly.pdbx_seq_one_letter_code
_entity_poly.pdbx_strand_id
1 'polypeptide(L)'
;MFRIIISLFIGVVIVALNFTNDWAEARMTTNATYKSFSNAVVNAEIGLHVGLYGINVTLKGKPVVQFNETIDYNEMFSWHDSIEEEYEEALEKGLPNPILYIAEKFTLRSPCGLIYQYRYSGRYASATLWTAFCCWLLANILFCMPVILYAGYMMLATAAFIFFSMASFSTIMNVPQCVFSIGADSFETEYSHSFWLALATGVLCTIIGILVVMLNFLVPEKIKEAFSVGVDSYEDEDLSYGEGYLNTVFLDGVTISPST
;
A
#
# COMPACT_ATOMS: atom_id res chain seq x y z
N MET A 1 0.04 -22.57 -13.02
CA MET A 1 -0.66 -22.38 -11.72
C MET A 1 0.09 -21.41 -10.80
N PHE A 2 1.35 -21.67 -10.43
CA PHE A 2 2.13 -20.79 -9.54
C PHE A 2 2.20 -19.31 -9.98
N ARG A 3 2.40 -19.04 -11.28
CA ARG A 3 2.40 -17.67 -11.83
C ARG A 3 1.12 -16.89 -11.50
N ILE A 4 -0.04 -17.53 -11.66
CA ILE A 4 -1.35 -16.90 -11.44
C ILE A 4 -1.55 -16.64 -9.95
N ILE A 5 -1.22 -17.61 -9.09
CA ILE A 5 -1.34 -17.48 -7.63
C ILE A 5 -0.45 -16.35 -7.11
N ILE A 6 0.82 -16.31 -7.53
CA ILE A 6 1.78 -15.28 -7.11
C ILE A 6 1.32 -13.90 -7.60
N SER A 7 0.88 -13.79 -8.86
CA SER A 7 0.42 -12.52 -9.39
C SER A 7 -0.83 -12.00 -8.67
N LEU A 8 -1.83 -12.87 -8.45
CA LEU A 8 -3.04 -12.51 -7.70
C LEU A 8 -2.72 -12.12 -6.26
N PHE A 9 -1.81 -12.86 -5.61
CA PHE A 9 -1.33 -12.50 -4.27
C PHE A 9 -0.76 -11.09 -4.23
N ILE A 10 0.12 -10.73 -5.18
CA ILE A 10 0.71 -9.39 -5.26
C ILE A 10 -0.37 -8.32 -5.45
N GLY A 11 -1.31 -8.53 -6.38
CA GLY A 11 -2.39 -7.58 -6.64
C GLY A 11 -3.29 -7.36 -5.42
N VAL A 12 -3.70 -8.45 -4.75
CA VAL A 12 -4.54 -8.40 -3.54
C VAL A 12 -3.80 -7.70 -2.41
N VAL A 13 -2.51 -8.00 -2.21
CA VAL A 13 -1.72 -7.37 -1.14
C VAL A 13 -1.57 -5.88 -1.40
N ILE A 14 -1.29 -5.43 -2.63
CA ILE A 14 -1.19 -3.98 -2.93
C ILE A 14 -2.50 -3.26 -2.57
N VAL A 15 -3.66 -3.83 -2.91
CA VAL A 15 -4.96 -3.24 -2.57
C VAL A 15 -5.21 -3.27 -1.06
N ALA A 16 -4.92 -4.40 -0.40
CA ALA A 16 -5.09 -4.53 1.05
C ALA A 16 -4.21 -3.53 1.82
N LEU A 17 -2.96 -3.33 1.37
CA LEU A 17 -2.04 -2.34 1.94
C LEU A 17 -2.55 -0.91 1.80
N ASN A 18 -3.35 -0.60 0.78
CA ASN A 18 -3.93 0.72 0.64
C ASN A 18 -5.04 1.00 1.67
N PHE A 19 -5.82 -0.02 2.05
CA PHE A 19 -7.00 0.14 2.93
C PHE A 19 -6.79 -0.33 4.38
N THR A 20 -5.67 -0.96 4.70
CA THR A 20 -5.32 -1.36 6.07
C THR A 20 -5.02 -0.15 6.96
N ASN A 21 -5.36 -0.29 8.25
CA ASN A 21 -5.08 0.69 9.29
C ASN A 21 -3.85 0.32 10.15
N ASP A 22 -3.05 -0.67 9.72
CA ASP A 22 -1.95 -1.24 10.50
C ASP A 22 -0.57 -0.95 9.87
N TRP A 23 -0.35 0.29 9.42
CA TRP A 23 0.96 0.71 8.91
C TRP A 23 1.93 1.05 10.05
N ALA A 24 1.43 1.76 11.06
CA ALA A 24 2.10 1.95 12.33
C ALA A 24 1.13 1.65 13.46
N GLU A 25 1.67 1.17 14.56
CA GLU A 25 0.87 0.75 15.71
C GLU A 25 1.59 1.11 17.00
N ALA A 26 0.80 1.46 18.01
CA ALA A 26 1.28 1.58 19.37
C ALA A 26 0.28 0.95 20.31
N ARG A 27 0.75 0.15 21.26
CA ARG A 27 -0.10 -0.48 22.27
C ARG A 27 0.48 -0.28 23.65
N MET A 28 -0.39 0.01 24.61
CA MET A 28 -0.02 0.13 26.01
C MET A 28 -1.14 -0.37 26.90
N THR A 29 -0.81 -1.06 27.98
CA THR A 29 -1.77 -1.40 29.03
C THR A 29 -1.51 -0.51 30.22
N THR A 30 -2.46 0.36 30.56
CA THR A 30 -2.31 1.28 31.69
C THR A 30 -3.65 1.54 32.39
N ASN A 31 -3.56 2.16 33.55
CA ASN A 31 -4.69 2.62 34.32
C ASN A 31 -5.05 4.04 33.86
N ALA A 32 -6.16 4.18 33.14
CA ALA A 32 -6.56 5.45 32.56
C ALA A 32 -7.89 5.94 33.16
N THR A 33 -8.03 7.27 33.29
CA THR A 33 -9.31 7.89 33.64
C THR A 33 -10.32 7.59 32.53
N TYR A 34 -11.48 7.06 32.89
CA TYR A 34 -12.39 6.52 31.89
C TYR A 34 -13.34 7.58 31.31
N LYS A 35 -14.11 8.28 32.15
CA LYS A 35 -15.17 9.20 31.72
C LYS A 35 -15.18 10.50 32.53
N SER A 36 -15.63 11.56 31.89
CA SER A 36 -15.91 12.85 32.55
C SER A 36 -16.93 12.69 33.69
N PHE A 37 -16.80 13.52 34.72
CA PHE A 37 -17.64 13.50 35.93
C PHE A 37 -17.62 12.19 36.73
N SER A 38 -16.62 11.33 36.51
CA SER A 38 -16.37 10.13 37.31
C SER A 38 -14.88 10.03 37.65
N ASN A 39 -14.58 9.63 38.89
CA ASN A 39 -13.21 9.34 39.31
C ASN A 39 -12.83 7.86 39.02
N ALA A 40 -13.62 7.17 38.18
CA ALA A 40 -13.36 5.78 37.81
C ALA A 40 -12.11 5.70 36.93
N VAL A 41 -11.16 4.89 37.38
CA VAL A 41 -9.95 4.52 36.64
C VAL A 41 -10.10 3.09 36.18
N VAL A 42 -9.94 2.85 34.89
CA VAL A 42 -10.07 1.53 34.26
C VAL A 42 -8.70 1.01 33.88
N ASN A 43 -8.47 -0.27 34.12
CA ASN A 43 -7.30 -0.96 33.59
C ASN A 43 -7.63 -1.39 32.16
N ALA A 44 -7.03 -0.73 31.17
CA ALA A 44 -7.34 -0.98 29.77
C ALA A 44 -6.08 -1.05 28.91
N GLU A 45 -6.17 -1.85 27.86
CA GLU A 45 -5.25 -1.80 26.73
C GLU A 45 -5.74 -0.74 25.76
N ILE A 46 -4.87 0.24 25.51
CA ILE A 46 -5.07 1.32 24.57
C ILE A 46 -4.20 1.02 23.37
N GLY A 47 -4.80 0.96 22.19
CA GLY A 47 -4.09 0.74 20.93
C GLY A 47 -4.35 1.89 19.96
N LEU A 48 -3.29 2.48 19.42
CA LEU A 48 -3.32 3.41 18.31
C LEU A 48 -2.88 2.67 17.05
N HIS A 49 -3.76 2.59 16.07
CA HIS A 49 -3.51 2.00 14.76
C HIS A 49 -3.53 3.12 13.72
N VAL A 50 -2.44 3.29 12.99
CA VAL A 50 -2.32 4.32 11.98
C VAL A 50 -2.36 3.69 10.59
N GLY A 51 -3.35 4.10 9.81
CA GLY A 51 -3.48 3.79 8.38
C GLY A 51 -3.05 4.94 7.48
N LEU A 52 -3.18 4.72 6.17
CA LEU A 52 -2.92 5.74 5.16
C LEU A 52 -4.03 6.80 5.09
N TYR A 53 -5.25 6.41 5.47
CA TYR A 53 -6.45 7.25 5.36
C TYR A 53 -7.01 7.74 6.69
N GLY A 54 -6.50 7.24 7.82
CA GLY A 54 -6.98 7.63 9.14
C GLY A 54 -6.19 6.98 10.25
N ILE A 55 -6.66 7.22 11.48
CA ILE A 55 -6.27 6.47 12.66
C ILE A 55 -7.46 5.68 13.19
N ASN A 56 -7.16 4.59 13.86
CA ASN A 56 -8.12 3.78 14.56
C ASN A 56 -7.64 3.61 16.01
N VAL A 57 -8.46 4.03 16.97
CA VAL A 57 -8.12 4.05 18.39
C VAL A 57 -8.97 3.00 19.10
N THR A 58 -8.28 2.07 19.74
CA THR A 58 -8.90 0.97 20.49
C THR A 58 -8.73 1.20 21.98
N LEU A 59 -9.78 0.91 22.75
CA LEU A 59 -9.76 0.92 24.21
C LEU A 59 -10.46 -0.34 24.71
N LYS A 60 -9.68 -1.30 25.21
CA LYS A 60 -10.17 -2.60 25.65
C LYS A 60 -9.87 -2.85 27.11
N GLY A 61 -10.89 -3.06 27.93
CA GLY A 61 -10.74 -3.33 29.35
C GLY A 61 -10.03 -4.67 29.62
N LYS A 62 -9.21 -4.71 30.69
CA LYS A 62 -8.61 -5.92 31.27
C LYS A 62 -9.01 -6.05 32.75
N PRO A 63 -10.11 -6.75 33.09
CA PRO A 63 -11.04 -7.48 32.23
C PRO A 63 -11.98 -6.56 31.42
N VAL A 64 -12.65 -7.10 30.39
CA VAL A 64 -13.51 -6.30 29.48
C VAL A 64 -14.67 -5.63 30.21
N VAL A 65 -15.26 -6.30 31.20
CA VAL A 65 -16.32 -5.74 32.03
C VAL A 65 -15.72 -5.15 33.30
N GLN A 66 -15.79 -3.82 33.42
CA GLN A 66 -15.39 -3.07 34.62
C GLN A 66 -16.47 -2.06 34.96
N PHE A 67 -16.72 -1.84 36.25
CA PHE A 67 -17.74 -0.90 36.72
C PHE A 67 -19.14 -1.12 36.10
N ASN A 68 -19.52 -2.38 35.86
CA ASN A 68 -20.75 -2.79 35.17
C ASN A 68 -20.90 -2.28 33.73
N GLU A 69 -19.81 -1.86 33.09
CA GLU A 69 -19.76 -1.43 31.70
C GLU A 69 -18.83 -2.32 30.88
N THR A 70 -19.15 -2.50 29.59
CA THR A 70 -18.31 -3.27 28.66
C THR A 70 -17.37 -2.32 27.94
N ILE A 71 -16.08 -2.44 28.22
CA ILE A 71 -15.05 -1.56 27.66
C ILE A 71 -14.40 -2.29 26.47
N ASP A 72 -14.94 -2.07 25.28
CA ASP A 72 -14.42 -2.61 24.02
C ASP A 72 -14.74 -1.62 22.88
N TYR A 73 -14.00 -0.51 22.87
CA TYR A 73 -14.18 0.57 21.90
C TYR A 73 -13.20 0.42 20.75
N ASN A 74 -13.67 0.74 19.54
CA ASN A 74 -12.91 0.76 18.31
C ASN A 74 -13.41 1.93 17.44
N GLU A 75 -12.78 3.09 17.60
CA GLU A 75 -13.23 4.36 16.99
C GLU A 75 -12.23 4.80 15.93
N MET A 76 -12.72 5.12 14.73
CA MET A 76 -11.91 5.49 13.56
C MET A 76 -12.08 6.97 13.25
N PHE A 77 -10.96 7.67 13.05
CA PHE A 77 -10.92 9.07 12.62
C PHE A 77 -10.23 9.17 11.26
N SER A 78 -10.91 9.77 10.28
CA SER A 78 -10.46 9.85 8.88
C SER A 78 -9.66 11.14 8.62
N TRP A 79 -8.73 11.06 7.67
CA TRP A 79 -8.03 12.24 7.14
C TRP A 79 -8.77 12.93 5.99
N HIS A 80 -9.81 12.28 5.45
CA HIS A 80 -10.52 12.77 4.27
C HIS A 80 -11.42 13.95 4.64
N ASP A 81 -12.25 13.72 5.65
CA ASP A 81 -13.16 14.71 6.20
C ASP A 81 -12.44 15.66 7.14
N SER A 82 -13.16 16.64 7.68
CA SER A 82 -12.57 17.55 8.63
C SER A 82 -12.42 16.83 9.97
N ILE A 83 -11.17 16.52 10.34
CA ILE A 83 -10.87 15.88 11.62
C ILE A 83 -11.35 16.70 12.82
N GLU A 84 -11.55 18.01 12.63
CA GLU A 84 -12.14 18.87 13.66
C GLU A 84 -13.63 18.55 13.87
N GLU A 85 -14.43 18.37 12.80
CA GLU A 85 -15.84 17.99 12.93
C GLU A 85 -15.98 16.57 13.52
N GLU A 86 -15.20 15.58 13.04
CA GLU A 86 -15.24 14.22 13.61
C GLU A 86 -14.85 14.20 15.09
N TYR A 87 -13.90 15.05 15.49
CA TYR A 87 -13.50 15.20 16.89
C TYR A 87 -14.58 15.91 17.72
N GLU A 88 -15.24 16.93 17.18
CA GLU A 88 -16.38 17.59 17.82
C GLU A 88 -17.56 16.62 18.02
N GLU A 89 -17.88 15.81 17.02
CA GLU A 89 -18.90 14.76 17.14
C GLU A 89 -18.52 13.70 18.20
N ALA A 90 -17.25 13.31 18.26
CA ALA A 90 -16.74 12.40 19.28
C ALA A 90 -16.84 12.99 20.71
N LEU A 91 -16.64 14.30 20.85
CA LEU A 91 -16.84 15.02 22.11
C LEU A 91 -18.32 15.08 22.49
N GLU A 92 -19.21 15.38 21.55
CA GLU A 92 -20.66 15.41 21.78
C GLU A 92 -21.22 14.03 22.14
N LYS A 93 -20.71 12.97 21.51
CA LYS A 93 -21.04 11.56 21.83
C LYS A 93 -20.54 11.15 23.22
N GLY A 94 -19.56 11.86 23.78
CA GLY A 94 -19.00 11.59 25.11
C GLY A 94 -18.11 10.34 25.14
N LEU A 95 -17.25 10.16 24.13
CA LEU A 95 -16.30 9.03 24.11
C LEU A 95 -15.37 9.03 25.34
N PRO A 96 -14.82 7.86 25.72
CA PRO A 96 -13.87 7.76 26.83
C PRO A 96 -12.67 8.69 26.68
N ASN A 97 -12.19 9.25 27.80
CA ASN A 97 -11.10 10.22 27.82
C ASN A 97 -9.82 9.76 27.10
N PRO A 98 -9.38 8.48 27.16
CA PRO A 98 -8.18 8.05 26.46
C PRO A 98 -8.30 8.14 24.93
N ILE A 99 -9.50 7.88 24.40
CA ILE A 99 -9.76 7.97 22.96
C ILE A 99 -9.73 9.43 22.52
N LEU A 100 -10.43 10.30 23.26
CA LEU A 100 -10.46 11.74 23.00
C LEU A 100 -9.06 12.36 23.11
N TYR A 101 -8.27 11.96 24.09
CA TYR A 101 -6.89 12.43 24.25
C TYR A 101 -6.02 12.10 23.04
N ILE A 102 -6.12 10.87 22.51
CA ILE A 102 -5.37 10.48 21.32
C ILE A 102 -5.88 11.25 20.11
N ALA A 103 -7.20 11.32 19.91
CA ALA A 103 -7.80 12.04 18.79
C ALA A 103 -7.39 13.53 18.79
N GLU A 104 -7.35 14.18 19.95
CA GLU A 104 -6.93 15.58 20.10
C GLU A 104 -5.51 15.83 19.56
N LYS A 105 -4.58 14.87 19.75
CA LYS A 105 -3.19 14.98 19.26
C LYS A 105 -3.09 15.00 17.73
N PHE A 106 -4.11 14.51 17.03
CA PHE A 106 -4.22 14.53 15.57
C PHE A 106 -5.08 15.69 15.06
N THR A 107 -5.55 16.60 15.92
CA THR A 107 -6.23 17.82 15.46
C THR A 107 -5.24 18.84 14.89
N LEU A 108 -5.73 19.74 14.04
CA LEU A 108 -4.93 20.82 13.43
C LEU A 108 -4.38 21.81 14.46
N ARG A 109 -5.07 21.97 15.59
CA ARG A 109 -4.69 22.89 16.68
C ARG A 109 -3.69 22.27 17.66
N SER A 110 -3.39 20.97 17.52
CA SER A 110 -2.45 20.29 18.40
C SER A 110 -1.03 20.88 18.27
N PRO A 111 -0.32 21.08 19.38
CA PRO A 111 1.06 21.61 19.35
C PRO A 111 2.05 20.65 18.69
N CYS A 112 1.71 19.37 18.58
CA CYS A 112 2.56 18.36 17.97
C CYS A 112 2.50 18.35 16.44
N GLY A 113 1.46 18.92 15.82
CA GLY A 113 1.37 19.04 14.36
C GLY A 113 1.41 17.71 13.59
N LEU A 114 1.12 16.58 14.24
CA LEU A 114 1.23 15.22 13.68
C LEU A 114 0.38 15.07 12.42
N ILE A 115 -0.82 15.66 12.43
CA ILE A 115 -1.80 15.57 11.35
C ILE A 115 -1.23 15.91 9.98
N TYR A 116 -0.37 16.92 9.87
CA TYR A 116 0.21 17.29 8.58
C TYR A 116 1.12 16.19 8.06
N GLN A 117 2.00 15.67 8.91
CA GLN A 117 2.94 14.62 8.52
C GLN A 117 2.20 13.34 8.11
N TYR A 118 1.28 12.86 8.95
CA TYR A 118 0.49 11.64 8.68
C TYR A 118 -0.41 11.80 7.45
N ARG A 119 -1.07 12.95 7.29
CA ARG A 119 -1.96 13.19 6.15
C ARG A 119 -1.22 13.31 4.82
N TYR A 120 -0.09 14.01 4.77
CA TYR A 120 0.68 14.15 3.53
C TYR A 120 1.38 12.84 3.16
N SER A 121 2.12 12.24 4.09
CA SER A 121 2.83 10.98 3.84
C SER A 121 1.87 9.84 3.48
N GLY A 122 0.71 9.75 4.15
CA GLY A 122 -0.35 8.78 3.87
C GLY A 122 -0.95 8.96 2.47
N ARG A 123 -1.22 10.20 2.05
CA ARG A 123 -1.70 10.50 0.69
C ARG A 123 -0.68 10.13 -0.39
N TYR A 124 0.59 10.47 -0.20
CA TYR A 124 1.65 10.10 -1.14
C TYR A 124 1.88 8.59 -1.18
N ALA A 125 1.85 7.92 -0.03
CA ALA A 125 1.96 6.46 0.06
C ALA A 125 0.78 5.78 -0.65
N SER A 126 -0.45 6.26 -0.45
CA SER A 126 -1.63 5.75 -1.17
C SER A 126 -1.53 5.98 -2.69
N ALA A 127 -1.15 7.19 -3.13
CA ALA A 127 -1.00 7.49 -4.56
C ALA A 127 0.05 6.61 -5.24
N THR A 128 1.17 6.36 -4.57
CA THR A 128 2.24 5.47 -5.08
C THR A 128 1.80 4.00 -5.08
N LEU A 129 1.03 3.53 -4.10
CA LEU A 129 0.44 2.19 -4.12
C LEU A 129 -0.58 2.00 -5.24
N TRP A 130 -1.44 2.98 -5.51
CA TRP A 130 -2.33 2.95 -6.67
C TRP A 130 -1.55 2.93 -7.99
N THR A 131 -0.46 3.68 -8.07
CA THR A 131 0.44 3.65 -9.23
C THR A 131 1.10 2.27 -9.38
N ALA A 132 1.55 1.67 -8.27
CA ALA A 132 2.08 0.31 -8.25
C ALA A 132 1.03 -0.71 -8.74
N PHE A 133 -0.22 -0.57 -8.31
CA PHE A 133 -1.32 -1.42 -8.76
C PHE A 133 -1.54 -1.33 -10.27
N CYS A 134 -1.53 -0.11 -10.83
CA CYS A 134 -1.61 0.10 -12.28
C CYS A 134 -0.41 -0.53 -13.02
N CYS A 135 0.81 -0.37 -12.50
CA CYS A 135 2.00 -1.01 -13.07
C CYS A 135 1.92 -2.54 -13.03
N TRP A 136 1.38 -3.11 -11.95
CA TRP A 136 1.13 -4.54 -11.82
C TRP A 136 0.09 -5.04 -12.82
N LEU A 137 -1.01 -4.31 -13.03
CA LEU A 137 -2.01 -4.63 -14.05
C LEU A 137 -1.38 -4.65 -15.46
N LEU A 138 -0.60 -3.61 -15.80
CA LEU A 138 0.10 -3.52 -17.07
C LEU A 138 1.13 -4.66 -17.23
N ALA A 139 1.86 -5.01 -16.17
CA ALA A 139 2.79 -6.14 -16.19
C ALA A 139 2.06 -7.45 -16.51
N ASN A 140 0.89 -7.70 -15.92
CA ASN A 140 0.09 -8.89 -16.20
C ASN A 140 -0.41 -8.96 -17.64
N ILE A 141 -0.87 -7.83 -18.19
CA ILE A 141 -1.30 -7.75 -19.60
C ILE A 141 -0.10 -8.06 -20.51
N LEU A 142 1.06 -7.48 -20.24
CA LEU A 142 2.28 -7.71 -21.02
C LEU A 142 2.80 -9.15 -20.89
N PHE A 143 2.60 -9.82 -19.75
CA PHE A 143 2.91 -11.25 -19.60
C PHE A 143 1.99 -12.17 -20.41
N CYS A 144 0.83 -11.69 -20.87
CA CYS A 144 -0.04 -12.41 -21.80
C CYS A 144 0.36 -12.20 -23.27
N MET A 145 1.18 -11.18 -23.56
CA MET A 145 1.70 -10.91 -24.89
C MET A 145 3.13 -11.46 -25.04
N PRO A 146 3.65 -11.68 -26.26
CA PRO A 146 5.02 -12.15 -26.49
C PRO A 146 6.11 -11.12 -26.13
N VAL A 147 5.76 -10.05 -25.39
CA VAL A 147 6.58 -8.86 -25.12
C VAL A 147 7.07 -8.88 -23.65
N ILE A 148 7.81 -9.94 -23.30
CA ILE A 148 8.13 -10.34 -21.92
C ILE A 148 9.14 -9.41 -21.23
N LEU A 149 10.04 -8.80 -22.01
CA LEU A 149 11.05 -7.85 -21.52
C LEU A 149 10.39 -6.63 -20.85
N TYR A 150 9.36 -6.06 -21.48
CA TYR A 150 8.64 -4.91 -20.94
C TYR A 150 7.78 -5.29 -19.73
N ALA A 151 7.25 -6.51 -19.69
CA ALA A 151 6.57 -7.02 -18.50
C ALA A 151 7.52 -7.05 -17.29
N GLY A 152 8.78 -7.47 -17.49
CA GLY A 152 9.82 -7.42 -16.47
C GLY A 152 10.10 -5.99 -15.96
N TYR A 153 10.20 -5.01 -16.86
CA TYR A 153 10.38 -3.61 -16.48
C TYR A 153 9.18 -3.04 -15.72
N MET A 154 7.95 -3.36 -16.13
CA MET A 154 6.75 -2.94 -15.40
C MET A 154 6.66 -3.60 -14.01
N MET A 155 7.18 -4.82 -13.86
CA MET A 155 7.27 -5.49 -12.56
C MET A 155 8.29 -4.81 -11.64
N LEU A 156 9.44 -4.37 -12.18
CA LEU A 156 10.41 -3.56 -11.44
C LEU A 156 9.86 -2.18 -11.06
N ALA A 157 9.13 -1.54 -11.98
CA ALA A 157 8.45 -0.28 -11.70
C ALA A 157 7.42 -0.42 -10.57
N THR A 158 6.65 -1.52 -10.56
CA THR A 158 5.73 -1.86 -9.46
C THR A 158 6.47 -1.92 -8.13
N ALA A 159 7.61 -2.62 -8.07
CA ALA A 159 8.43 -2.70 -6.88
C ALA A 159 8.95 -1.32 -6.43
N ALA A 160 9.44 -0.51 -7.37
CA ALA A 160 9.93 0.84 -7.08
C ALA A 160 8.84 1.72 -6.46
N PHE A 161 7.61 1.68 -6.96
CA PHE A 161 6.50 2.43 -6.37
C PHE A 161 6.09 1.93 -4.98
N ILE A 162 6.19 0.62 -4.71
CA ILE A 162 6.00 0.08 -3.36
C ILE A 162 7.10 0.59 -2.41
N PHE A 163 8.35 0.65 -2.85
CA PHE A 163 9.42 1.23 -2.02
C PHE A 163 9.25 2.73 -1.80
N PHE A 164 8.77 3.47 -2.81
CA PHE A 164 8.45 4.88 -2.64
C PHE A 164 7.29 5.12 -1.66
N SER A 165 6.29 4.24 -1.63
CA SER A 165 5.20 4.35 -0.65
C SER A 165 5.72 4.14 0.77
N MET A 166 6.59 3.14 0.98
CA MET A 166 7.26 2.91 2.24
C MET A 166 8.17 4.08 2.66
N ALA A 167 8.96 4.61 1.72
CA ALA A 167 9.84 5.74 2.00
C ALA A 167 9.03 6.99 2.38
N SER A 168 7.93 7.25 1.67
CA SER A 168 6.97 8.31 2.01
C SER A 168 6.43 8.12 3.42
N PHE A 169 5.95 6.93 3.78
CA PHE A 169 5.44 6.66 5.12
C PHE A 169 6.52 6.76 6.21
N SER A 170 7.76 6.32 5.92
CA SER A 170 8.88 6.40 6.86
C SER A 170 9.27 7.84 7.21
N THR A 171 8.93 8.85 6.37
CA THR A 171 9.18 10.26 6.71
C THR A 171 8.50 10.70 8.00
N ILE A 172 7.39 10.05 8.38
CA ILE A 172 6.65 10.31 9.62
C ILE A 172 7.53 10.08 10.85
N MET A 173 8.34 9.01 10.85
CA MET A 173 9.16 8.60 11.98
C MET A 173 10.42 9.47 12.16
N ASN A 174 10.81 10.23 11.14
CA ASN A 174 11.99 11.12 11.18
C ASN A 174 11.70 12.50 11.81
N VAL A 175 10.43 12.84 12.05
CA VAL A 175 10.02 14.08 12.72
C VAL A 175 9.92 13.81 14.22
N PRO A 176 10.31 14.76 15.12
CA PRO A 176 10.23 14.56 16.56
C PRO A 176 8.84 14.05 16.97
N GLN A 177 8.82 12.81 17.47
CA GLN A 177 7.61 12.09 17.84
C GLN A 177 6.96 12.80 19.04
N CYS A 178 5.66 13.05 18.94
CA CYS A 178 4.87 13.48 20.08
C CYS A 178 4.74 12.30 21.04
N VAL A 179 5.22 12.45 22.27
CA VAL A 179 5.08 11.39 23.27
C VAL A 179 3.62 11.33 23.74
N PHE A 180 2.99 10.17 23.60
CA PHE A 180 1.64 9.92 24.11
C PHE A 180 1.73 9.46 25.57
N SER A 181 1.60 10.38 26.51
CA SER A 181 1.52 10.06 27.94
C SER A 181 0.07 9.86 28.38
N ILE A 182 -0.23 8.69 28.95
CA ILE A 182 -1.52 8.40 29.59
C ILE A 182 -1.22 7.88 31.00
N GLY A 183 -1.55 8.68 32.01
CA GLY A 183 -1.18 8.37 33.39
C GLY A 183 0.33 8.49 33.59
N ALA A 184 0.97 7.43 34.11
CA ALA A 184 2.41 7.37 34.35
C ALA A 184 3.20 6.77 33.17
N ASP A 185 2.51 6.16 32.21
CA ASP A 185 3.14 5.44 31.12
C ASP A 185 3.07 6.26 29.82
N SER A 186 4.03 6.02 28.93
CA SER A 186 4.10 6.64 27.61
C SER A 186 4.33 5.60 26.53
N PHE A 187 3.74 5.80 25.36
CA PHE A 187 3.99 4.96 24.19
C PHE A 187 4.37 5.77 22.96
N GLU A 188 5.13 5.11 22.07
CA GLU A 188 5.56 5.62 20.78
C GLU A 188 5.04 4.70 19.68
N THR A 189 4.88 5.23 18.46
CA THR A 189 4.41 4.44 17.32
C THR A 189 5.55 3.66 16.69
N GLU A 190 5.33 2.37 16.46
CA GLU A 190 6.26 1.46 15.79
C GLU A 190 5.70 1.01 14.43
N TYR A 191 6.55 0.53 13.53
CA TYR A 191 6.09 -0.04 12.26
C TYR A 191 5.35 -1.37 12.50
N SER A 192 4.14 -1.47 11.96
CA SER A 192 3.29 -2.67 12.13
C SER A 192 3.34 -3.59 10.91
N HIS A 193 2.51 -4.63 10.93
CA HIS A 193 2.54 -5.76 10.00
C HIS A 193 2.39 -5.35 8.53
N SER A 194 1.58 -4.34 8.22
CA SER A 194 1.38 -3.89 6.84
C SER A 194 2.63 -3.28 6.24
N PHE A 195 3.45 -2.58 7.03
CA PHE A 195 4.73 -2.04 6.56
C PHE A 195 5.70 -3.17 6.16
N TRP A 196 5.81 -4.21 6.99
CA TRP A 196 6.65 -5.38 6.70
C TRP A 196 6.12 -6.21 5.52
N LEU A 197 4.80 -6.32 5.39
CA LEU A 197 4.15 -6.98 4.25
C LEU A 197 4.41 -6.22 2.94
N ALA A 198 4.38 -4.89 2.96
CA ALA A 198 4.76 -4.05 1.82
C ALA A 198 6.23 -4.29 1.41
N LEU A 199 7.14 -4.34 2.38
CA LEU A 199 8.56 -4.64 2.14
C LEU A 199 8.74 -6.01 1.48
N ALA A 200 8.13 -7.05 2.05
CA ALA A 200 8.20 -8.41 1.51
C ALA A 200 7.66 -8.48 0.07
N THR A 201 6.55 -7.79 -0.20
CA THR A 201 5.94 -7.75 -1.52
C THR A 201 6.80 -6.98 -2.52
N GLY A 202 7.37 -5.83 -2.13
CA GLY A 202 8.29 -5.06 -2.98
C GLY A 202 9.56 -5.85 -3.35
N VAL A 203 10.14 -6.58 -2.39
CA VAL A 203 11.28 -7.47 -2.63
C VAL A 203 10.90 -8.61 -3.57
N LEU A 204 9.75 -9.25 -3.35
CA LEU A 204 9.25 -10.31 -4.25
C LEU A 204 9.07 -9.80 -5.68
N CYS A 205 8.45 -8.64 -5.87
CA CYS A 205 8.28 -8.00 -7.18
C CYS A 205 9.63 -7.70 -7.85
N THR A 206 10.62 -7.25 -7.06
CA THR A 206 11.99 -6.98 -7.54
C THR A 206 12.66 -8.25 -8.03
N ILE A 207 12.61 -9.33 -7.24
CA ILE A 207 13.19 -10.63 -7.60
C ILE A 207 12.57 -11.14 -8.91
N ILE A 208 11.24 -11.09 -9.02
CA ILE A 208 10.53 -11.53 -10.23
C ILE A 208 10.96 -10.68 -11.44
N GLY A 209 10.98 -9.35 -11.30
CA GLY A 209 11.39 -8.45 -12.37
C GLY A 209 12.84 -8.70 -12.84
N ILE A 210 13.79 -8.84 -11.92
CA ILE A 210 15.19 -9.13 -12.24
C ILE A 210 15.32 -10.49 -12.92
N LEU A 211 14.65 -11.53 -12.41
CA LEU A 211 14.69 -12.87 -13.00
C LEU A 211 14.17 -12.86 -14.44
N VAL A 212 13.06 -12.17 -14.71
CA VAL A 212 12.50 -12.05 -16.06
C VAL A 212 13.46 -11.36 -17.01
N VAL A 213 14.07 -10.25 -16.57
CA VAL A 213 15.05 -9.50 -17.38
C VAL A 213 16.30 -10.36 -17.64
N MET A 214 16.85 -11.00 -16.61
CA MET A 214 18.05 -11.83 -16.72
C MET A 214 17.83 -13.05 -17.63
N LEU A 215 16.72 -13.75 -17.45
CA LEU A 215 16.39 -14.90 -18.29
C LEU A 215 16.17 -14.47 -19.75
N ASN A 216 15.58 -13.29 -19.99
CA ASN A 216 15.40 -12.78 -21.35
C ASN A 216 16.74 -12.51 -22.06
N PHE A 217 17.78 -12.11 -21.32
CA PHE A 217 19.14 -11.95 -21.87
C PHE A 217 19.86 -13.29 -22.06
N LEU A 218 19.67 -14.25 -21.15
CA LEU A 218 20.41 -15.51 -21.16
C LEU A 218 19.81 -16.56 -22.10
N VAL A 219 18.49 -16.66 -22.19
CA VAL A 219 17.79 -17.70 -22.96
C VAL A 219 16.47 -17.16 -23.56
N PRO A 220 16.52 -16.25 -24.56
CA PRO A 220 15.33 -15.63 -25.13
C PRO A 220 14.37 -16.64 -25.78
N GLU A 221 14.89 -17.74 -26.35
CA GLU A 221 14.08 -18.75 -27.03
C GLU A 221 13.27 -19.62 -26.06
N LYS A 222 13.85 -20.05 -24.93
CA LYS A 222 13.15 -20.87 -23.92
C LYS A 222 12.07 -20.12 -23.16
N ILE A 223 12.23 -18.80 -23.00
CA ILE A 223 11.18 -17.96 -22.42
C ILE A 223 10.01 -17.79 -23.38
N LYS A 224 10.28 -17.54 -24.67
CA LYS A 224 9.21 -17.43 -25.66
C LYS A 224 8.38 -18.71 -25.69
N GLU A 225 9.02 -19.88 -25.73
CA GLU A 225 8.34 -21.18 -25.63
C GLU A 225 7.56 -21.33 -24.30
N ALA A 226 8.16 -21.05 -23.14
CA ALA A 226 7.48 -21.22 -21.84
C ALA A 226 6.26 -20.31 -21.64
N PHE A 227 6.21 -19.16 -22.33
CA PHE A 227 5.10 -18.22 -22.28
C PHE A 227 4.14 -18.37 -23.48
N SER A 228 4.58 -18.89 -24.65
CA SER A 228 3.73 -19.20 -25.81
C SER A 228 2.92 -20.48 -25.63
N VAL A 229 3.40 -21.43 -24.82
CA VAL A 229 2.70 -22.69 -24.48
C VAL A 229 1.32 -22.48 -23.81
N GLY A 230 0.94 -21.25 -23.45
CA GLY A 230 -0.42 -20.90 -23.03
C GLY A 230 -1.37 -20.43 -24.15
N VAL A 231 -0.85 -20.16 -25.35
CA VAL A 231 -1.59 -19.64 -26.53
C VAL A 231 -1.61 -20.65 -27.68
N ASP A 232 -0.65 -21.58 -27.72
CA ASP A 232 -0.48 -22.53 -28.83
C ASP A 232 -1.45 -23.73 -28.83
N SER A 233 -2.61 -23.66 -28.16
CA SER A 233 -3.62 -24.73 -28.30
C SER A 233 -4.56 -24.56 -29.48
N TYR A 234 -4.42 -23.53 -30.33
CA TYR A 234 -5.30 -23.34 -31.49
C TYR A 234 -4.71 -22.76 -32.78
N GLU A 235 -3.41 -22.51 -32.91
CA GLU A 235 -2.84 -22.07 -34.20
C GLU A 235 -1.54 -22.81 -34.52
N ASP A 236 -1.66 -24.12 -34.76
CA ASP A 236 -0.79 -24.78 -35.71
C ASP A 236 -1.23 -24.36 -37.12
N GLU A 237 -0.56 -23.38 -37.71
CA GLU A 237 -0.28 -23.40 -39.15
C GLU A 237 1.01 -22.62 -39.42
N ASP A 238 2.00 -23.38 -39.88
CA ASP A 238 3.31 -22.97 -40.36
C ASP A 238 3.34 -21.58 -41.01
N LEU A 239 4.32 -20.73 -40.66
CA LEU A 239 5.03 -19.92 -41.66
C LEU A 239 6.38 -19.36 -41.16
N SER A 240 7.40 -19.89 -41.82
CA SER A 240 8.79 -19.50 -41.95
C SER A 240 9.15 -18.03 -41.72
N TYR A 241 10.34 -17.84 -41.15
CA TYR A 241 11.20 -16.66 -41.18
C TYR A 241 11.07 -15.78 -42.44
N GLY A 242 10.95 -14.47 -42.21
CA GLY A 242 11.58 -13.43 -43.01
C GLY A 242 10.73 -12.77 -44.11
N GLU A 243 10.18 -11.58 -43.82
CA GLU A 243 10.38 -10.39 -44.66
C GLU A 243 9.77 -9.16 -43.97
N GLY A 244 10.57 -8.09 -43.89
CA GLY A 244 10.07 -6.80 -43.45
C GLY A 244 9.03 -6.28 -44.44
N TYR A 245 7.91 -5.77 -43.92
CA TYR A 245 6.88 -5.11 -44.70
C TYR A 245 7.44 -3.84 -45.37
N LEU A 246 7.97 -3.99 -46.58
CA LEU A 246 8.25 -2.91 -47.51
C LEU A 246 7.08 -2.80 -48.48
N ASN A 247 6.36 -1.68 -48.39
CA ASN A 247 5.16 -1.40 -49.16
C ASN A 247 5.54 -1.16 -50.63
N THR A 248 5.23 -2.12 -51.50
CA THR A 248 5.59 -2.15 -52.93
C THR A 248 4.90 -1.08 -53.78
N VAL A 249 3.93 -0.36 -53.22
CA VAL A 249 3.22 0.75 -53.91
C VAL A 249 4.11 1.98 -54.12
N PHE A 250 5.23 2.11 -53.40
CA PHE A 250 6.13 3.27 -53.53
C PHE A 250 7.22 3.15 -54.61
N LEU A 251 7.42 1.97 -55.20
CA LEU A 251 8.50 1.72 -56.18
C LEU A 251 8.07 1.86 -57.65
N ASP A 252 6.77 1.95 -57.95
CA ASP A 252 6.25 2.01 -59.33
C ASP A 252 6.17 3.44 -59.90
N GLY A 253 6.62 4.44 -59.14
CA GLY A 253 6.56 5.86 -59.52
C GLY A 253 7.84 6.46 -60.09
N VAL A 254 8.97 5.74 -60.10
CA VAL A 254 10.26 6.28 -60.54
C VAL A 254 10.97 5.28 -61.44
N THR A 255 10.52 5.18 -62.69
CA THR A 255 11.38 4.71 -63.78
C THR A 255 11.14 5.61 -64.99
N ILE A 256 11.80 6.77 -65.00
CA ILE A 256 12.03 7.51 -66.25
C ILE A 256 13.33 6.95 -66.83
N SER A 257 13.18 6.12 -67.87
CA SER A 257 14.28 5.66 -68.71
C SER A 257 14.87 6.84 -69.51
N PRO A 258 16.19 6.92 -69.71
CA PRO A 258 16.77 7.87 -70.66
C PRO A 258 16.65 7.32 -72.08
N SER A 259 16.08 8.10 -72.99
CA SER A 259 16.18 7.83 -74.43
C SER A 259 17.48 8.41 -74.98
N THR A 260 18.25 7.52 -75.62
CA THR A 260 19.30 7.79 -76.62
C THR A 260 18.95 8.89 -77.61
#